data_AF-A0A7S2JEX1-F1
#
_entry.id   AF-A0A7S2JEX1-F1
#
_cell.length_a   1.000
_cell.length_b   1.000
_cell.length_c   1.000
_cell.angle_alpha   90.00
_cell.angle_beta   90.00
_cell.angle_gamma   90.00
#
_symmetry.space_group_name_H-M   'P 1'
#
loop_
_entity.id
_entity.type
_entity.pdbx_description
1 polymer ?
#
loop_
_entity_poly.entity_id
_entity_poly.type
_entity_poly.pdbx_seq_one_letter_code
_entity_poly.pdbx_strand_id
1 'polypeptide(L)'
;RPHMINIVILIVLGMFIFSLLGMQLFGHLFTEENGYSSTPCPGELCPNGLMEKPHFHFEYCAPAMITVFILITGEWVDQMEPVTSILGVPASLFFIAVVLIGKFLLINLLVAVILHEFAEEVDDIKTPRSARREMEKESGEDDAWMAQ
;
A
#
# COMPACT_ATOMS: atom_id res chain seq x y z
N ARG A 1 17.65 -9.27 -0.96
CA ARG A 1 18.32 -8.39 0.04
C ARG A 1 17.25 -7.75 0.94
N PRO A 2 17.49 -7.60 2.26
CA PRO A 2 16.47 -7.29 3.27
C PRO A 2 15.81 -5.89 3.17
N HIS A 3 16.35 -4.96 2.38
CA HIS A 3 15.89 -3.57 2.35
C HIS A 3 14.48 -3.38 1.78
N MET A 4 14.08 -4.14 0.75
CA MET A 4 12.72 -4.03 0.19
C MET A 4 11.66 -4.61 1.12
N ILE A 5 12.01 -5.69 1.83
CA ILE A 5 11.15 -6.32 2.84
C ILE A 5 10.85 -5.33 3.97
N ASN A 6 11.83 -4.51 4.38
CA ASN A 6 11.61 -3.49 5.41
C ASN A 6 10.54 -2.48 4.99
N ILE A 7 10.52 -2.04 3.73
CA ILE A 7 9.51 -1.07 3.23
C ILE A 7 8.13 -1.74 3.19
N VAL A 8 8.04 -2.98 2.73
CA VAL A 8 6.78 -3.75 2.73
C VAL A 8 6.26 -3.93 4.16
N ILE A 9 7.13 -4.28 5.11
CA ILE A 9 6.76 -4.39 6.54
C ILE A 9 6.27 -3.04 7.06
N LEU A 10 6.92 -1.93 6.70
CA LEU A 10 6.48 -0.60 7.11
C LEU A 10 5.11 -0.23 6.53
N ILE A 11 4.81 -0.62 5.29
CA ILE A 11 3.49 -0.43 4.69
C ILE A 11 2.43 -1.23 5.46
N VAL A 12 2.68 -2.52 5.70
CA VAL A 12 1.74 -3.38 6.45
C VAL A 12 1.55 -2.90 7.87
N LEU A 13 2.62 -2.47 8.54
CA LEU A 13 2.55 -1.90 9.89
C LEU A 13 1.78 -0.58 9.90
N GLY A 14 2.00 0.29 8.93
CA GLY A 14 1.25 1.54 8.78
C GLY A 14 -0.24 1.28 8.56
N MET A 15 -0.59 0.34 7.68
CA MET A 15 -1.97 -0.10 7.48
C MET A 15 -2.58 -0.64 8.78
N PHE A 16 -1.82 -1.41 9.54
CA PHE A 16 -2.27 -1.95 10.83
C PHE A 16 -2.57 -0.85 11.85
N ILE A 17 -1.70 0.16 11.97
CA ILE A 17 -1.91 1.30 12.87
C ILE A 17 -3.18 2.06 12.47
N PHE A 18 -3.36 2.37 11.18
CA PHE A 18 -4.57 3.05 10.71
C PHE A 18 -5.83 2.21 10.87
N SER A 19 -5.73 0.90 10.77
CA SER A 19 -6.86 -0.02 10.98
C SER A 19 -7.31 0.00 12.45
N LEU A 20 -6.36 -0.03 13.38
CA LEU A 20 -6.67 0.09 14.81
C LEU A 20 -7.26 1.46 15.16
N LEU A 21 -6.72 2.54 14.60
CA LEU A 21 -7.28 3.88 14.77
C LEU A 21 -8.69 3.98 14.19
N GLY A 22 -8.91 3.44 12.98
CA GLY A 22 -10.23 3.41 12.34
C GLY A 22 -11.24 2.59 13.16
N MET A 23 -10.82 1.46 13.76
CA MET A 23 -11.67 0.70 14.68
C MET A 23 -12.07 1.50 15.92
N GLN A 24 -11.15 2.28 16.50
CA GLN A 24 -11.44 3.11 17.66
C GLN A 24 -12.38 4.27 17.33
N LEU A 25 -12.30 4.82 16.12
CA LEU A 25 -13.10 5.97 15.69
C LEU A 25 -14.45 5.58 15.09
N PHE A 26 -14.51 4.46 14.34
CA PHE A 26 -15.64 4.11 13.47
C PHE A 26 -16.16 2.67 13.68
N GLY A 27 -15.71 1.96 14.71
CA GLY A 27 -16.00 0.54 14.92
C GLY A 27 -17.45 0.18 15.24
N HIS A 28 -18.33 1.14 15.47
CA HIS A 28 -19.76 0.90 15.69
C HIS A 28 -20.63 1.89 14.91
N LEU A 29 -20.17 2.27 13.72
CA LEU A 29 -20.79 3.32 12.94
C LEU A 29 -21.99 2.84 12.12
N PHE A 30 -21.90 1.65 11.53
CA PHE A 30 -22.94 1.10 10.65
C PHE A 30 -23.92 0.22 11.41
N THR A 31 -24.80 0.86 12.17
CA THR A 31 -25.84 0.24 13.01
C THR A 31 -27.24 0.66 12.57
N GLU A 32 -28.26 -0.04 13.08
CA GLU A 32 -29.67 0.28 12.78
C GLU A 32 -30.08 1.67 13.28
N GLU A 33 -29.44 2.15 14.36
CA GLU A 33 -29.63 3.53 14.86
C GLU A 33 -29.20 4.58 13.83
N ASN A 34 -28.13 4.29 13.08
CA ASN A 34 -27.60 5.15 12.02
C ASN A 34 -28.20 4.84 10.64
N GLY A 35 -29.26 4.03 10.58
CA GLY A 35 -29.98 3.73 9.35
C GLY A 35 -29.42 2.57 8.53
N TYR A 36 -28.55 1.71 9.08
CA TYR A 36 -27.96 0.57 8.37
C TYR A 36 -28.44 -0.78 8.92
N SER A 37 -28.70 -1.74 8.03
CA SER A 37 -29.15 -3.08 8.43
C SER A 37 -28.01 -3.92 9.03
N SER A 38 -28.30 -4.61 10.13
CA SER A 38 -27.40 -5.60 10.75
C SER A 38 -27.31 -6.90 9.93
N THR A 39 -28.30 -7.14 9.07
CA THR A 39 -28.41 -8.35 8.24
C THR A 39 -28.15 -8.02 6.77
N PRO A 40 -27.43 -8.87 6.01
CA PRO A 40 -27.23 -8.64 4.59
C PRO A 40 -28.56 -8.68 3.83
N CYS A 41 -28.78 -7.71 2.95
CA CYS A 41 -30.01 -7.53 2.17
C CYS A 41 -29.68 -7.33 0.68
N PRO A 42 -29.21 -8.38 -0.02
CA PRO A 42 -28.82 -8.26 -1.42
C PRO A 42 -30.04 -8.13 -2.35
N GLY A 43 -30.23 -6.95 -2.94
CA GLY A 43 -31.21 -6.73 -4.02
C GLY A 43 -32.67 -6.54 -3.59
N GLU A 44 -32.95 -6.45 -2.29
CA GLU A 44 -34.26 -6.11 -1.72
C GLU A 44 -34.16 -4.84 -0.85
N LEU A 45 -35.31 -4.22 -0.58
CA LEU A 45 -35.39 -3.16 0.43
C LEU A 45 -35.04 -3.77 1.80
N CYS A 46 -34.01 -3.29 2.49
CA CYS A 46 -33.67 -3.83 3.81
C CYS A 46 -34.85 -3.60 4.79
N PRO A 47 -35.01 -4.47 5.80
CA PRO A 47 -36.09 -4.35 6.77
C PRO A 47 -36.16 -2.94 7.36
N ASN A 48 -37.38 -2.44 7.61
CA ASN A 48 -37.62 -1.12 8.19
C ASN A 48 -37.11 0.08 7.36
N GLY A 49 -36.84 -0.10 6.06
CA GLY A 49 -36.36 0.97 5.19
C GLY A 49 -34.90 1.36 5.45
N LEU A 50 -34.14 0.46 6.07
CA LEU A 50 -32.71 0.65 6.33
C LEU A 50 -31.89 0.54 5.04
N MET A 51 -30.67 1.07 5.09
CA MET A 51 -29.66 0.94 4.04
C MET A 51 -28.87 -0.35 4.22
N GLU A 52 -28.39 -0.92 3.12
CA GLU A 52 -27.47 -2.06 3.21
C GLU A 52 -26.15 -1.59 3.84
N LYS A 53 -25.65 -2.38 4.79
CA LYS A 53 -24.37 -2.09 5.43
C LYS A 53 -23.24 -2.17 4.41
N PRO A 54 -22.37 -1.15 4.33
CA PRO A 54 -21.29 -1.17 3.35
C PRO A 54 -20.29 -2.29 3.63
N HIS A 55 -19.75 -2.90 2.57
CA HIS A 55 -18.71 -3.93 2.66
C HIS A 55 -17.41 -3.42 3.31
N PHE A 56 -17.19 -2.11 3.26
CA PHE A 56 -16.12 -1.42 3.95
C PHE A 56 -16.59 -0.98 5.33
N HIS A 57 -15.94 -1.47 6.38
CA HIS A 57 -16.27 -1.06 7.74
C HIS A 57 -15.10 -1.32 8.68
N PHE A 58 -15.10 -0.59 9.81
CA PHE A 58 -14.04 -0.63 10.80
C PHE A 58 -14.43 -1.42 12.07
N GLU A 59 -15.43 -2.28 12.01
CA GLU A 59 -15.90 -3.01 13.22
C GLU A 59 -14.92 -4.09 13.69
N TYR A 60 -14.28 -4.78 12.76
CA TYR A 60 -13.33 -5.85 13.04
C TYR A 60 -12.00 -5.59 12.34
N CYS A 61 -10.93 -6.18 12.87
CA CYS A 61 -9.58 -5.94 12.37
C CYS A 61 -9.40 -6.32 10.89
N ALA A 62 -9.94 -7.46 10.45
CA ALA A 62 -9.76 -7.93 9.07
C ALA A 62 -10.45 -7.00 8.04
N PRO A 63 -11.74 -6.66 8.16
CA PRO A 63 -12.37 -5.69 7.27
C PRO A 63 -11.78 -4.27 7.40
N ALA A 64 -11.31 -3.87 8.59
CA ALA A 64 -10.59 -2.60 8.76
C ALA A 64 -9.29 -2.57 7.93
N MET A 65 -8.49 -3.65 7.97
CA MET A 65 -7.27 -3.78 7.16
C MET A 65 -7.55 -3.72 5.66
N ILE A 66 -8.59 -4.42 5.20
CA ILE A 66 -9.01 -4.38 3.80
C ILE A 66 -9.49 -2.97 3.41
N THR A 67 -10.27 -2.33 4.29
CA THR A 67 -10.75 -0.96 4.08
C THR A 67 -9.57 0.01 3.93
N VAL A 68 -8.60 -0.03 4.85
CA VAL A 68 -7.40 0.82 4.75
C VAL A 68 -6.62 0.53 3.47
N PHE A 69 -6.50 -0.73 3.06
CA PHE A 69 -5.89 -1.06 1.77
C PHE A 69 -6.61 -0.38 0.59
N ILE A 70 -7.95 -0.47 0.54
CA ILE A 70 -8.79 0.18 -0.49
C ILE A 70 -8.63 1.72 -0.47
N LEU A 71 -8.55 2.33 0.71
CA LEU A 71 -8.30 3.78 0.83
C LEU A 71 -6.97 4.18 0.18
N ILE A 72 -5.94 3.36 0.39
CA ILE A 72 -4.60 3.61 -0.12
C ILE A 72 -4.53 3.40 -1.65
N THR A 73 -5.24 2.40 -2.20
CA THR A 73 -5.30 2.16 -3.66
C THR A 73 -6.01 3.27 -4.42
N GLY A 74 -6.87 4.05 -3.75
CA GLY A 74 -7.39 5.30 -4.28
C GLY A 74 -8.91 5.44 -4.26
N GLU A 75 -9.62 4.41 -3.83
CA GLU A 75 -11.07 4.44 -3.63
C GLU A 75 -11.36 4.92 -2.20
N TRP A 76 -11.18 6.22 -1.94
CA TRP A 76 -11.34 6.78 -0.59
C TRP A 76 -12.58 7.67 -0.43
N VAL A 77 -13.08 8.26 -1.52
CA VAL A 77 -14.22 9.20 -1.48
C VAL A 77 -15.50 8.46 -1.15
N ASP A 78 -15.80 7.37 -1.87
CA ASP A 78 -17.01 6.56 -1.68
C ASP A 78 -17.05 5.89 -0.28
N GLN A 79 -15.88 5.67 0.31
CA GLN A 79 -15.75 5.07 1.64
C GLN A 79 -15.90 6.10 2.76
N MET A 80 -15.50 7.34 2.48
CA MET A 80 -15.59 8.47 3.40
C MET A 80 -17.01 9.03 3.47
N GLU A 81 -17.73 9.08 2.34
CA GLU A 81 -19.05 9.71 2.24
C GLU A 81 -20.02 9.22 3.35
N PRO A 82 -20.30 7.92 3.51
CA PRO A 82 -21.27 7.48 4.51
C PRO A 82 -20.78 7.78 5.93
N VAL A 83 -19.47 7.77 6.17
CA VAL A 83 -18.90 8.11 7.48
C VAL A 83 -19.10 9.59 7.81
N THR A 84 -18.89 10.47 6.83
CA THR A 84 -19.13 11.91 6.98
C THR A 84 -20.61 12.27 7.05
N SER A 85 -21.49 11.44 6.49
CA SER A 85 -22.94 11.62 6.62
C SER A 85 -23.42 11.42 8.07
N ILE A 86 -22.72 10.58 8.84
CA ILE A 86 -23.06 10.24 10.23
C ILE A 86 -22.29 11.12 11.23
N LEU A 87 -20.96 11.26 11.06
CA LEU A 87 -20.08 11.97 12.01
C LEU A 87 -19.75 13.41 11.61
N GLY A 88 -20.19 13.83 10.42
CA GLY A 88 -19.88 15.14 9.87
C GLY A 88 -18.51 15.24 9.19
N VAL A 89 -18.26 16.41 8.63
CA VAL A 89 -17.04 16.75 7.87
C VAL A 89 -15.72 16.48 8.63
N PRO A 90 -15.60 16.68 9.96
CA PRO A 90 -14.34 16.43 10.66
C PRO A 90 -13.79 15.00 10.52
N ALA A 91 -14.66 14.02 10.29
CA ALA A 91 -14.24 12.63 10.08
C ALA A 91 -13.39 12.47 8.80
N SER A 92 -13.54 13.35 7.80
CA SER A 92 -12.75 13.34 6.56
C SER A 92 -11.24 13.47 6.80
N LEU A 93 -10.81 14.09 7.91
CA LEU A 93 -9.40 14.26 8.25
C LEU A 93 -8.67 12.93 8.40
N PHE A 94 -9.35 11.90 8.94
CA PHE A 94 -8.81 10.55 9.03
C PHE A 94 -8.52 9.99 7.63
N PHE A 95 -9.51 10.04 6.72
CA PHE A 95 -9.39 9.50 5.37
C PHE A 95 -8.29 10.22 4.57
N ILE A 96 -8.25 11.55 4.65
CA ILE A 96 -7.20 12.35 4.01
C ILE A 96 -5.82 11.95 4.53
N ALA A 97 -5.65 11.80 5.85
CA ALA A 97 -4.37 11.40 6.43
C ALA A 97 -3.94 9.99 5.98
N VAL A 98 -4.85 9.02 5.97
CA VAL A 98 -4.60 7.65 5.49
C VAL A 98 -4.17 7.65 4.03
N VAL A 99 -4.89 8.40 3.19
CA VAL A 99 -4.62 8.49 1.74
C VAL A 99 -3.26 9.13 1.48
N LEU A 100 -2.96 10.26 2.14
CA LEU A 100 -1.69 10.97 1.95
C LEU A 100 -0.50 10.11 2.39
N ILE A 101 -0.56 9.55 3.60
CA ILE A 101 0.54 8.73 4.15
C ILE A 101 0.67 7.43 3.37
N GLY A 102 -0.44 6.77 3.06
CA GLY A 102 -0.46 5.53 2.30
C GLY A 102 0.09 5.67 0.88
N LYS A 103 -0.32 6.71 0.14
CA LYS A 103 0.22 6.98 -1.21
C LYS A 103 1.68 7.33 -1.18
N PHE A 104 2.14 8.10 -0.19
CA PHE A 104 3.56 8.37 -0.02
C PHE A 104 4.35 7.06 0.16
N LEU A 105 3.86 6.15 1.01
CA LEU A 105 4.50 4.84 1.21
C LEU A 105 4.45 3.95 -0.04
N LEU A 106 3.34 3.91 -0.78
CA LEU A 106 3.22 3.15 -2.03
C LEU A 106 4.17 3.66 -3.10
N ILE A 107 4.26 4.99 -3.28
CA ILE A 107 5.18 5.58 -4.26
C ILE A 107 6.63 5.26 -3.88
N ASN A 108 6.98 5.32 -2.60
CA ASN A 108 8.31 4.95 -2.14
C ASN A 108 8.64 3.48 -2.40
N LEU A 109 7.65 2.58 -2.29
CA LEU A 109 7.80 1.18 -2.67
C LEU A 109 8.01 1.04 -4.18
N LEU A 110 7.17 1.70 -5.00
CA LEU A 110 7.27 1.65 -6.46
C LEU A 110 8.64 2.16 -6.95
N VAL A 111 9.09 3.30 -6.41
CA VAL A 111 10.41 3.87 -6.70
C VAL A 111 11.51 2.89 -6.31
N ALA A 112 11.41 2.25 -5.14
CA ALA A 112 12.40 1.27 -4.73
C ALA A 112 12.46 0.05 -5.67
N VAL A 113 11.32 -0.45 -6.14
CA VAL A 113 11.24 -1.58 -7.08
C VAL A 113 11.82 -1.19 -8.44
N ILE A 114 11.42 -0.03 -8.99
CA ILE A 114 11.92 0.44 -10.29
C ILE A 114 13.44 0.67 -10.25
N LEU A 115 13.93 1.33 -9.19
CA LEU A 115 15.38 1.54 -9.01
C LEU A 115 16.13 0.22 -8.88
N HIS A 116 15.50 -0.80 -8.29
CA HIS A 116 16.10 -2.12 -8.18
C HIS A 116 16.25 -2.80 -9.54
N GLU A 117 15.19 -2.79 -10.36
CA GLU A 117 15.24 -3.36 -11.72
C GLU A 117 16.32 -2.67 -12.57
N PHE A 118 16.40 -1.34 -12.53
CA PHE A 118 17.43 -0.61 -13.25
C PHE A 118 18.85 -0.85 -12.72
N ALA A 119 19.01 -1.01 -11.40
CA ALA A 119 20.32 -1.30 -10.82
C ALA A 119 20.83 -2.70 -11.21
N GLU A 120 19.95 -3.71 -11.25
CA GLU A 120 20.30 -5.05 -11.70
C GLU A 120 20.70 -5.07 -13.18
N GLU A 121 19.92 -4.41 -14.06
CA GLU A 121 20.25 -4.33 -15.49
C GLU A 121 21.63 -3.68 -15.74
N VAL A 122 21.95 -2.62 -14.98
CA VAL A 122 23.24 -1.93 -15.11
C VAL A 122 24.41 -2.79 -14.61
N ASP A 123 24.23 -3.55 -13.53
CA ASP A 123 25.29 -4.42 -12.99
C ASP A 123 25.57 -5.62 -13.92
N ASP A 124 24.53 -6.19 -14.56
CA ASP A 124 24.65 -7.25 -15.56
C ASP A 124 25.38 -6.80 -16.83
N ILE A 125 25.30 -5.52 -17.20
CA ILE A 125 26.07 -4.97 -18.35
C ILE A 125 27.53 -4.71 -17.96
N LYS A 126 27.80 -4.31 -16.71
CA LYS A 126 29.14 -3.99 -16.24
C LYS A 126 30.02 -5.23 -16.07
N THR A 127 29.48 -6.32 -15.53
CA THR A 127 30.23 -7.56 -15.23
C THR A 127 30.94 -8.17 -16.45
N PRO A 128 30.29 -8.40 -17.61
CA PRO A 128 30.96 -8.94 -18.79
C PRO A 128 31.95 -7.94 -19.40
N ARG A 129 31.70 -6.63 -19.25
CA ARG A 129 32.57 -5.57 -19.76
C ARG A 129 33.83 -5.39 -18.90
N SER A 130 33.72 -5.54 -17.58
CA SER A 130 34.88 -5.52 -16.68
C SER A 130 35.74 -6.76 -16.86
N ALA A 131 35.13 -7.95 -16.93
CA ALA A 131 35.85 -9.20 -17.17
C ALA A 131 36.61 -9.19 -18.52
N ARG A 132 36.00 -8.65 -19.59
CA ARG A 132 36.68 -8.51 -20.88
C ARG A 132 37.87 -7.55 -20.84
N ARG A 133 37.74 -6.43 -20.11
CA ARG A 133 38.82 -5.44 -19.97
C ARG A 133 39.99 -5.96 -19.13
N GLU A 134 39.73 -6.84 -18.17
CA GLU A 134 40.76 -7.49 -17.38
C GLU A 134 41.55 -8.49 -18.24
N MET A 135 40.87 -9.31 -19.05
CA MET A 135 41.54 -10.22 -20.00
C MET A 135 42.37 -9.49 -21.07
N GLU A 136 41.88 -8.34 -21.58
CA GLU A 136 42.64 -7.52 -22.54
C GLU A 136 43.90 -6.90 -21.90
N LYS A 137 43.88 -6.59 -20.60
CA LYS A 137 45.06 -6.10 -19.88
C LYS A 137 46.07 -7.20 -19.62
N GLU A 138 45.63 -8.37 -19.16
CA GLU A 138 46.53 -9.52 -18.91
C GLU A 138 47.23 -9.96 -20.20
N SER A 139 46.49 -10.08 -21.31
CA SER A 139 47.09 -10.41 -22.62
C SER A 139 48.12 -9.36 -23.07
N GLY A 140 47.83 -8.07 -22.89
CA GLY A 140 48.76 -7.01 -23.28
C GLY A 140 50.00 -6.93 -22.39
N GLU A 141 49.91 -7.38 -21.14
CA GLU A 141 51.04 -7.43 -20.21
C GLU A 141 51.95 -8.62 -20.53
N ASP A 142 51.38 -9.80 -20.79
CA ASP A 142 52.13 -10.99 -21.22
C ASP A 142 52.90 -10.75 -22.53
N ASP A 143 52.27 -10.08 -23.50
CA ASP A 143 52.91 -9.69 -24.76
C ASP A 143 54.11 -8.76 -24.54
N ALA A 144 54.05 -7.89 -23.51
CA ALA A 144 55.15 -6.98 -23.17
C ALA A 144 56.33 -7.70 -22.50
N TRP A 145 56.08 -8.70 -21.65
CA TRP A 145 57.13 -9.53 -21.05
C TRP A 145 57.87 -10.40 -22.07
N MET A 146 57.18 -10.85 -23.13
CA MET A 146 57.75 -11.71 -24.17
C MET A 146 58.59 -10.93 -25.21
N ALA A 147 58.48 -9.61 -25.23
CA ALA A 147 59.18 -8.74 -26.19
C ALA A 147 60.54 -8.21 -25.68
N GLN A 148 60.94 -8.57 -24.46
CA GLN A 148 62.11 -8.05 -23.74
C GLN A 148 63.18 -9.13 -23.53
#